data_AF-A0A9E4FBR4-F1
#
_entry.id   AF-A0A9E4FBR4-F1
#
_cell.length_a   1.000
_cell.length_b   1.000
_cell.length_c   1.000
_cell.angle_alpha   90.00
_cell.angle_beta   90.00
_cell.angle_gamma   90.00
#
_symmetry.space_group_name_H-M   'P 1'
#
loop_
_entity.id
_entity.type
_entity.pdbx_description
1 polymer ?
#
loop_
_entity_poly.entity_id
_entity_poly.type
_entity_poly.pdbx_seq_one_letter_code
_entity_poly.pdbx_strand_id
1 'polypeptide(L)' 'MKARGFVHELELPVHGKVPFLGFAPRLSDSEVEITPPPRLGEHTDEVLGDELGLDESELLGLRQAGVIGDPARFD' A
#
# COMPACT_ATOMS: atom_id res chain seq x y z
N MET A 1 -27.01 -1.80 0.12
CA MET A 1 -25.59 -1.92 0.53
C MET A 1 -24.91 -0.56 0.65
N LYS A 2 -24.95 0.31 -0.38
CA LYS A 2 -24.46 1.71 -0.31
C LYS A 2 -25.04 2.53 0.85
N ALA A 3 -26.37 2.56 1.00
CA ALA A 3 -27.05 3.31 2.08
C ALA A 3 -26.72 2.85 3.52
N ARG A 4 -26.07 1.69 3.68
CA ARG A 4 -25.63 1.17 4.98
C ARG A 4 -24.13 1.39 5.22
N GLY A 5 -23.45 2.16 4.36
CA GLY A 5 -22.01 2.44 4.48
C GLY A 5 -21.11 1.23 4.24
N PHE A 6 -21.59 0.19 3.53
CA PHE A 6 -20.83 -1.04 3.29
C PHE A 6 -20.05 -1.04 1.97
N VAL A 7 -20.40 -0.14 1.06
CA VAL A 7 -19.68 0.04 -0.21
C VAL A 7 -19.00 1.38 -0.13
N HIS A 8 -17.68 1.35 -0.22
CA HIS A 8 -16.80 2.51 -0.16
C HIS A 8 -16.33 2.82 -1.58
N GLU A 9 -16.03 4.07 -1.85
CA GLU A 9 -15.42 4.46 -3.11
C GLU A 9 -13.96 4.77 -2.82
N LEU A 10 -13.04 3.97 -3.38
CA LEU A 10 -11.61 4.15 -3.21
C LEU A 10 -11.01 4.72 -4.48
N GLU A 11 -10.16 5.73 -4.33
CA GLU A 11 -9.33 6.22 -5.43
C GLU A 11 -8.07 5.35 -5.50
N LEU A 12 -7.93 4.58 -6.58
CA LEU A 12 -6.76 3.77 -6.84
C LEU A 12 -5.82 4.50 -7.80
N PRO A 13 -4.49 4.56 -7.55
CA PRO A 13 -3.55 5.31 -8.37
C PRO A 13 -3.61 5.00 -9.88
N VAL A 14 -3.91 3.75 -10.25
CA VAL A 14 -3.94 3.30 -11.65
C VAL A 14 -5.37 3.16 -12.21
N HIS A 15 -6.33 2.78 -11.36
CA HIS A 15 -7.67 2.37 -11.79
C HIS A 15 -8.72 3.47 -11.57
N GLY A 16 -8.32 4.60 -10.97
CA GLY A 16 -9.22 5.67 -10.57
C GLY A 16 -10.19 5.22 -9.48
N LYS A 17 -11.37 5.85 -9.46
CA LYS A 17 -12.41 5.58 -8.46
C LYS A 17 -13.11 4.23 -8.69
N VAL A 18 -12.99 3.32 -7.72
CA VAL A 18 -13.61 1.99 -7.77
C VAL A 18 -14.45 1.69 -6.52
N PRO A 19 -15.55 0.92 -6.65
CA PRO A 19 -16.30 0.46 -5.49
C PRO A 19 -15.57 -0.67 -4.75
N PHE A 20 -15.45 -0.54 -3.44
CA PHE A 20 -14.82 -1.52 -2.56
C PHE A 20 -15.80 -1.96 -1.46
N LEU A 21 -15.77 -3.25 -1.10
CA LEU A 21 -16.58 -3.76 0.00
C LEU A 21 -15.86 -3.51 1.32
N GLY A 22 -16.59 -2.97 2.29
CA GLY A 22 -16.05 -2.70 3.62
C GLY A 22 -15.96 -3.93 4.51
N PHE A 23 -15.49 -3.73 5.74
CA PHE A 23 -15.44 -4.77 6.75
C PHE A 23 -16.87 -5.20 7.15
N ALA A 24 -17.17 -6.50 7.04
CA ALA A 24 -18.53 -7.01 7.23
C ALA A 24 -19.06 -6.86 8.68
N PRO A 25 -18.26 -7.17 9.72
CA PRO A 25 -18.64 -6.87 11.10
C PRO A 25 -18.69 -5.36 11.36
N ARG A 26 -19.70 -4.93 12.13
CA ARG A 26 -19.79 -3.56 12.66
C ARG A 26 -19.67 -3.63 14.16
N LEU A 27 -18.65 -2.98 14.69
CA LEU A 27 -18.37 -2.90 16.12
C LEU A 27 -18.47 -1.42 16.50
N SER A 28 -19.29 -1.07 17.49
CA SER A 28 -19.56 0.33 17.83
C SER A 28 -18.31 1.11 18.23
N ASP A 29 -17.33 0.39 18.80
CA ASP A 29 -16.13 0.98 19.40
C ASP A 29 -14.87 0.67 18.59
N SER A 30 -15.01 0.08 17.39
CA SER A 30 -13.88 -0.28 16.51
C SER A 30 -14.21 0.01 15.06
N GLU A 31 -13.44 0.90 14.47
CA GLU A 31 -13.48 1.22 13.04
C GLU A 31 -12.28 0.58 12.34
N VAL A 32 -12.50 0.07 11.12
CA VAL A 32 -11.44 -0.43 10.26
C VAL A 32 -11.33 0.54 9.11
N GLU A 33 -10.24 1.30 9.08
CA GLU A 33 -9.94 2.19 7.97
C GLU A 33 -9.66 1.36 6.70
N ILE A 34 -10.26 1.77 5.59
CA ILE A 34 -10.04 1.15 4.29
C ILE A 34 -9.13 2.05 3.49
N THR A 35 -7.88 1.63 3.34
CA THR A 35 -6.89 2.32 2.52
C THR A 35 -6.74 1.63 1.15
N PRO A 36 -6.23 2.34 0.13
CA PRO A 36 -5.82 1.71 -1.12
C PRO A 36 -4.77 0.61 -0.88
N PRO A 37 -4.77 -0.47 -1.68
CA PRO A 37 -3.70 -1.45 -1.64
C PRO A 37 -2.38 -0.82 -2.11
N PRO A 38 -1.23 -1.23 -1.54
CA PRO A 38 0.06 -0.75 -1.98
C PRO A 38 0.39 -1.24 -3.39
N ARG A 39 1.18 -0.44 -4.11
CA ARG A 39 1.79 -0.82 -5.38
C ARG A 39 2.90 -1.85 -5.15
N LEU A 40 3.32 -2.48 -6.24
CA LEU A 40 4.45 -3.41 -6.20
C LEU A 40 5.70 -2.69 -5.71
N GLY A 41 6.17 -3.07 -4.51
CA GLY A 41 7.39 -2.55 -3.91
C GLY A 41 7.28 -1.16 -3.26
N GLU A 42 6.08 -0.60 -3.08
CA GLU A 42 5.87 0.78 -2.57
C GLU A 42 6.59 1.08 -1.25
N HIS A 43 6.63 0.11 -0.34
CA HIS A 43 7.26 0.27 0.98
C HIS A 43 8.61 -0.46 1.11
N THR A 44 9.24 -0.85 -0.01
CA THR A 44 10.51 -1.61 0.04
C THR A 44 11.59 -0.83 0.79
N ASP A 45 11.71 0.46 0.50
CA ASP A 45 12.73 1.34 1.07
C ASP A 45 12.47 1.62 2.55
N GLU A 46 11.21 1.88 2.91
CA GLU A 46 10.78 2.07 4.30
C GLU A 46 11.10 0.83 5.14
N VAL A 47 10.70 -0.37 4.68
CA VAL A 47 10.93 -1.59 5.45
C VAL A 47 12.43 -1.94 5.54
N LEU A 48 13.15 -1.88 4.42
CA LEU A 48 14.57 -2.23 4.43
C LEU A 48 15.44 -1.19 5.15
N GLY A 49 15.12 0.10 4.99
CA GLY A 49 15.85 1.21 5.61
C GLY A 49 15.46 1.41 7.07
N ASP A 50 14.19 1.67 7.35
CA ASP A 50 13.74 2.08 8.67
C ASP A 50 13.60 0.90 9.64
N GLU A 51 13.09 -0.25 9.17
CA GLU A 51 12.91 -1.43 10.04
C GLU A 51 14.14 -2.34 10.11
N LEU A 52 14.84 -2.54 8.99
CA LEU A 52 16.02 -3.42 8.92
C LEU A 52 17.37 -2.67 9.00
N GLY A 53 17.37 -1.35 8.92
CA GLY A 53 18.56 -0.52 9.13
C GLY A 53 19.54 -0.49 7.97
N LEU A 54 19.11 -0.80 6.75
CA LEU A 54 19.99 -0.72 5.57
C LEU A 54 20.22 0.73 5.16
N ASP A 55 21.46 1.05 4.81
CA ASP A 55 21.79 2.37 4.30
C ASP A 55 21.53 2.51 2.78
N GLU A 56 21.60 3.74 2.27
CA GLU A 56 21.38 4.03 0.85
C GLU A 56 22.32 3.24 -0.09
N SER A 57 23.54 2.94 0.35
CA SER A 57 24.52 2.23 -0.46
C SER A 57 24.18 0.74 -0.57
N GLU A 58 23.69 0.14 0.51
CA GLU A 58 23.21 -1.24 0.54
C GLU A 58 21.95 -1.39 -0.31
N LEU A 59 20.98 -0.47 -0.18
CA LEU A 59 19.77 -0.45 -1.01
C LEU A 59 20.11 -0.30 -2.50
N LEU A 60 21.06 0.57 -2.84
CA LEU A 60 21.54 0.71 -4.22
C LEU A 60 22.18 -0.58 -4.74
N GLY A 61 22.99 -1.25 -3.92
CA GLY A 61 23.60 -2.54 -4.26
C GLY A 61 22.57 -3.62 -4.57
N LEU A 62 21.51 -3.72 -3.74
CA LEU A 62 20.42 -4.67 -3.96
C LEU A 62 19.66 -4.40 -5.27
N ARG A 63 19.46 -3.13 -5.63
CA ARG A 63 18.85 -2.75 -6.91
C ARG A 63 19.72 -3.09 -8.11
N GLN A 64 21.00 -2.76 -8.05
CA GLN A 64 21.95 -3.08 -9.12
C GLN A 64 22.07 -4.59 -9.35
N ALA A 65 21.95 -5.39 -8.29
CA ALA A 65 21.91 -6.85 -8.36
C ALA A 65 20.54 -7.43 -8.82
N GLY A 66 19.51 -6.60 -8.97
CA GLY A 66 18.16 -7.01 -9.35
C GLY A 66 17.39 -7.76 -8.26
N VAL A 67 17.81 -7.64 -6.99
CA VAL A 67 17.16 -8.31 -5.84
C VAL A 67 15.87 -7.59 -5.44
N ILE A 68 15.87 -6.26 -5.51
CA ILE A 68 14.70 -5.42 -5.24
C ILE A 68 14.38 -4.53 -6.44
N GLY A 69 13.13 -4.07 -6.51
CA GLY A 69 12.64 -3.24 -7.61
C GLY A 69 13.15 -1.80 -7.59
N ASP A 70 13.01 -1.13 -8.74
CA ASP A 70 13.22 0.31 -8.84
C ASP A 70 11.99 1.05 -8.28
N PRO A 71 12.13 1.91 -7.27
CA PRO A 71 11.01 2.69 -6.72
C PRO A 71 10.39 3.63 -7.77
N ALA A 72 11.18 4.11 -8.73
CA ALA A 72 10.72 5.02 -9.78
C ALA A 72 9.96 4.33 -10.92
N ARG A 73 9.75 3.01 -10.84
CA ARG A 73 9.09 2.23 -11.89
C ARG A 73 7.65 2.69 -12.18
N PHE A 74 6.99 3.29 -11.20
CA PHE A 74 5.58 3.68 -11.28
C PHE A 74 5.36 5.17 -10.99
N ASP A 75 6.42 5.99 -11.05
CA ASP A 75 6.34 7.44 -10.98
C ASP A 75 5.79 8.07 -12.28
#